data_AF-A0A955YX63-F1
#
_entry.id   AF-A0A955YX63-F1
#
_cell.length_a   1.000
_cell.length_b   1.000
_cell.length_c   1.000
_cell.angle_alpha   90.00
_cell.angle_beta   90.00
_cell.angle_gamma   90.00
#
_symmetry.space_group_name_H-M   'P 1'
#
loop_
_entity.id
_entity.type
_entity.pdbx_description
1 polymer ?
#
loop_
_entity_poly.entity_id
_entity_poly.type
_entity_poly.pdbx_seq_one_letter_code
_entity_poly.pdbx_strand_id
1 'polypeptide(L)'
;ETPGRWLAQAQRRFDAGHEDDALDAMIAAWRMLRAVELADLVERASLRLTPHAPALDGNLETFQPAWLSLARGGRSAHLPALLRTALHTTHRFGVAIVEALVARGQVLARWPADPRSAALVVAHLSKGGYESTSKSTWPFWQSLLSMVDAHDDPRAVELLRPLRFARVFRSFSDGKRRIEWFQREVDALTGALAARHPHGPPKLPKDLAPAVEKLRAALDGRKEVSPEVRARIGAAHEPPVVAKGAPAKARALSKSPPSAVVKHLDLAARAATDEARLAALLDAWRLTRAEEIASLVDRTSQRIAARLPAIRGANRKATHAAWLRVAKQDDPADLPRLLSSITDTLGRSTDALARVQALASRPADPRTGGYVAALLEVPPFFSSSANKFWAALLGLAAKHGDARAAPRLGAVAKRYDLILADPYSDRSAQVSWFRRRIQATIDAVTTADTSPLDAPAKAACEAVAAALGEVEDGLLEAIFRDVDDDAPRHVYADRLQERGDPRGEFIALSLSGRMPARIQELREKYAYTWVGGLWPFVVLDACELERGFLSHVELSGLEPERLASVADDPVWATVRTLHLGLSEAPKKRFVASRTMSSLTGVTYQRRSGRRALEIVRAPA
;
A
#
# COMPACT_ATOMS: atom_id res chain seq x y z
N GLU A 1 -10.33 31.82 44.27
CA GLU A 1 -9.47 32.73 43.47
C GLU A 1 -10.32 33.39 42.39
N THR A 2 -9.98 34.58 41.89
CA THR A 2 -10.75 35.26 40.84
C THR A 2 -10.11 35.07 39.46
N PRO A 3 -10.87 35.09 38.35
CA PRO A 3 -10.30 34.96 37.00
C PRO A 3 -9.25 36.04 36.70
N GLY A 4 -9.46 37.27 37.19
CA GLY A 4 -8.49 38.36 37.06
C GLY A 4 -7.13 38.07 37.72
N ARG A 5 -7.11 37.36 38.86
CA ARG A 5 -5.85 36.94 39.51
C ARG A 5 -5.06 35.96 38.63
N TRP A 6 -5.76 35.02 38.01
CA TRP A 6 -5.15 34.04 37.10
C TRP A 6 -4.58 34.70 35.83
N LEU A 7 -5.30 35.66 35.24
CA LEU A 7 -4.80 36.41 34.09
C LEU A 7 -3.59 37.28 34.44
N ALA A 8 -3.59 37.93 35.61
CA ALA A 8 -2.42 38.66 36.10
C ALA A 8 -1.23 37.73 36.35
N GLN A 9 -1.46 36.51 36.85
CA GLN A 9 -0.42 35.50 36.99
C GLN A 9 0.10 35.01 35.64
N ALA A 10 -0.79 34.75 34.68
CA ALA A 10 -0.41 34.36 33.32
C ALA A 10 0.51 35.42 32.70
N GLN A 11 0.17 36.72 32.84
CA GLN A 11 1.00 37.82 32.35
C GLN A 11 2.38 37.82 33.00
N ARG A 12 2.45 37.75 34.35
CA ARG A 12 3.75 37.73 35.06
C ARG A 12 4.62 36.54 34.65
N ARG A 13 4.03 35.35 34.50
CA ARG A 13 4.75 34.14 34.05
C ARG A 13 5.22 34.28 32.62
N PHE A 14 4.38 34.84 31.75
CA PHE A 14 4.74 35.11 30.37
C PHE A 14 5.87 36.13 30.24
N ASP A 15 5.83 37.22 31.01
CA ASP A 15 6.88 38.24 31.04
C ASP A 15 8.21 37.65 31.53
N ALA A 16 8.16 36.76 32.53
CA ALA A 16 9.31 36.01 33.02
C ALA A 16 9.80 34.89 32.07
N GLY A 17 9.18 34.69 30.91
CA GLY A 17 9.57 33.67 29.95
C GLY A 17 9.16 32.24 30.33
N HIS A 18 8.22 32.07 31.27
CA HIS A 18 7.63 30.79 31.67
C HIS A 18 6.30 30.57 30.93
N GLU A 19 6.36 30.38 29.61
CA GLU A 19 5.17 30.31 28.75
C GLU A 19 4.24 29.13 29.08
N ASP A 20 4.77 28.00 29.54
CA ASP A 20 3.98 26.84 29.95
C ASP A 20 3.23 27.07 31.27
N ASP A 21 3.85 27.73 32.25
CA ASP A 21 3.15 28.16 33.48
C ASP A 21 2.08 29.23 33.18
N ALA A 22 2.31 30.08 32.18
CA ALA A 22 1.33 31.05 31.71
C ALA A 22 0.13 30.36 31.08
N LEU A 23 0.35 29.33 30.24
CA LEU A 23 -0.71 28.50 29.67
C LEU A 23 -1.59 27.86 30.76
N ASP A 24 -0.98 27.30 31.81
CA ASP A 24 -1.73 26.70 32.93
C ASP A 24 -2.63 27.73 33.64
N ALA A 25 -2.12 28.95 33.85
CA ALA A 25 -2.88 30.05 34.44
C ALA A 25 -4.02 30.53 33.52
N MET A 26 -3.82 30.59 32.20
CA MET A 26 -4.88 30.89 31.23
C MET A 26 -5.99 29.84 31.25
N ILE A 27 -5.62 28.56 31.32
CA ILE A 27 -6.58 27.45 31.41
C ILE A 27 -7.36 27.53 32.73
N ALA A 28 -6.71 27.88 33.84
CA ALA A 28 -7.39 28.09 35.12
C ALA A 28 -8.43 29.23 35.05
N ALA A 29 -8.09 30.35 34.39
CA ALA A 29 -9.04 31.43 34.14
C ALA A 29 -10.21 30.97 33.25
N TRP A 30 -9.92 30.22 32.18
CA TRP A 30 -10.96 29.64 31.33
C TRP A 30 -11.86 28.67 32.09
N ARG A 31 -11.34 27.88 33.02
CA ARG A 31 -12.15 26.93 33.81
C ARG A 31 -13.24 27.60 34.63
N MET A 32 -13.00 28.83 35.06
CA MET A 32 -13.94 29.62 35.83
C MET A 32 -14.99 30.33 34.96
N LEU A 33 -14.58 30.79 33.77
CA LEU A 33 -15.41 31.67 32.95
C LEU A 33 -16.03 31.01 31.71
N ARG A 34 -15.41 29.94 31.19
CA ARG A 34 -15.73 29.28 29.91
C ARG A 34 -15.81 30.22 28.70
N ALA A 35 -15.18 31.39 28.77
CA ALA A 35 -15.25 32.41 27.71
C ALA A 35 -14.47 31.99 26.46
N VAL A 36 -15.04 32.24 25.28
CA VAL A 36 -14.44 31.90 23.98
C VAL A 36 -13.10 32.60 23.78
N GLU A 37 -13.03 33.87 24.16
CA GLU A 37 -11.83 34.69 23.97
C GLU A 37 -10.63 34.14 24.76
N LEU A 38 -10.88 33.50 25.91
CA LEU A 38 -9.85 32.80 26.69
C LEU A 38 -9.49 31.46 26.07
N ALA A 39 -10.47 30.76 25.52
CA ALA A 39 -10.23 29.50 24.82
C ALA A 39 -9.33 29.70 23.59
N ASP A 40 -9.59 30.76 22.82
CA ASP A 40 -8.77 31.16 21.67
C ASP A 40 -7.36 31.58 22.10
N LEU A 41 -7.24 32.27 23.23
CA LEU A 41 -5.93 32.63 23.81
C LEU A 41 -5.13 31.37 24.20
N VAL A 42 -5.77 30.41 24.87
CA VAL A 42 -5.19 29.12 25.25
C VAL A 42 -4.72 28.34 24.02
N GLU A 43 -5.51 28.30 22.95
CA GLU A 43 -5.14 27.66 21.68
C GLU A 43 -3.91 28.31 21.04
N ARG A 44 -3.85 29.64 20.99
CA ARG A 44 -2.69 30.39 20.46
C ARG A 44 -1.42 30.10 21.26
N ALA A 45 -1.48 30.19 22.59
CA ALA A 45 -0.35 29.86 23.45
C ALA A 45 0.10 28.40 23.27
N SER A 46 -0.88 27.48 23.21
CA SER A 46 -0.63 26.06 22.98
C SER A 46 0.09 25.77 21.67
N LEU A 47 -0.27 26.44 20.56
CA LEU A 47 0.37 26.24 19.26
C LEU A 47 1.87 26.54 19.28
N ARG A 48 2.31 27.52 20.08
CA ARG A 48 3.73 27.85 20.25
C ARG A 48 4.51 26.78 21.01
N LEU A 49 3.90 26.18 22.03
CA LEU A 49 4.56 25.21 22.92
C LEU A 49 4.57 23.80 22.33
N THR A 50 3.60 23.51 21.47
CA THR A 50 3.36 22.18 20.91
C THR A 50 4.55 21.56 20.16
N PRO A 51 5.33 22.29 19.34
CA PRO A 51 6.52 21.75 18.68
C PRO A 51 7.64 21.30 19.63
N HIS A 52 7.56 21.68 20.91
CA HIS A 52 8.56 21.35 21.92
C HIS A 52 8.16 20.17 22.81
N ALA A 53 6.96 19.61 22.62
CA ALA A 53 6.56 18.37 23.27
C ALA A 53 7.47 17.20 22.82
N PRO A 54 7.77 16.24 23.71
CA PRO A 54 8.54 15.06 23.34
C PRO A 54 7.92 14.36 22.13
N ALA A 55 8.75 13.96 21.18
CA ALA A 55 8.31 13.16 20.05
C ALA A 55 7.84 11.78 20.56
N LEU A 56 6.60 11.42 20.23
CA LEU A 56 6.00 10.15 20.59
C LEU A 56 6.03 9.25 19.36
N ASP A 57 7.13 8.50 19.22
CA ASP A 57 7.40 7.63 18.08
C ASP A 57 7.71 6.20 18.52
N GLY A 58 7.81 5.29 17.54
CA GLY A 58 8.19 3.89 17.76
C GLY A 58 7.05 2.88 17.60
N ASN A 59 7.29 1.64 17.99
CA ASN A 59 6.29 0.57 17.95
C ASN A 59 5.42 0.61 19.21
N LEU A 60 4.36 -0.22 19.28
CA LEU A 60 3.47 -0.23 20.45
C LEU A 60 4.21 -0.43 21.79
N GLU A 61 5.24 -1.29 21.81
CA GLU A 61 6.00 -1.62 23.02
C GLU A 61 6.78 -0.42 23.56
N THR A 62 7.36 0.41 22.69
CA THR A 62 8.09 1.62 23.10
C THR A 62 7.18 2.84 23.23
N PHE A 63 6.20 2.96 22.33
CA PHE A 63 5.28 4.09 22.25
C PHE A 63 4.33 4.12 23.44
N GLN A 64 3.69 2.99 23.79
CA GLN A 64 2.64 2.98 24.82
C GLN A 64 3.16 3.44 26.20
N PRO A 65 4.31 2.94 26.71
CA PRO A 65 4.85 3.40 27.98
C PRO A 65 5.25 4.87 27.94
N ALA A 66 5.89 5.33 26.86
CA ALA A 66 6.28 6.73 26.69
C ALA A 66 5.06 7.67 26.66
N TRP A 67 4.01 7.29 25.92
CA TRP A 67 2.76 8.03 25.85
C TRP A 67 2.08 8.11 27.23
N LEU A 68 1.96 6.98 27.94
CA LEU A 68 1.35 6.95 29.28
C LEU A 68 2.17 7.73 30.32
N SER A 69 3.50 7.67 30.24
CA SER A 69 4.41 8.45 31.07
C SER A 69 4.17 9.96 30.88
N LEU A 70 4.15 10.41 29.62
CA LEU A 70 3.87 11.80 29.28
C LEU A 70 2.49 12.25 29.77
N ALA A 71 1.46 11.41 29.56
CA ALA A 71 0.11 11.71 29.98
C ALA A 71 -0.05 11.82 31.51
N ARG A 72 0.62 10.94 32.27
CA ARG A 72 0.60 11.00 33.75
C ARG A 72 1.31 12.24 34.29
N GLY A 73 2.23 12.83 33.53
CA GLY A 73 2.84 14.12 33.86
C GLY A 73 1.85 15.28 33.93
N GLY A 74 0.66 15.15 33.30
CA GLY A 74 -0.47 16.05 33.49
C GLY A 74 -0.24 17.50 33.04
N ARG A 75 0.82 17.77 32.26
CA ARG A 75 1.15 19.14 31.84
C ARG A 75 0.25 19.58 30.69
N SER A 76 -0.37 20.75 30.80
CA SER A 76 -1.28 21.26 29.77
C SER A 76 -0.59 21.45 28.41
N ALA A 77 0.71 21.75 28.38
CA ALA A 77 1.48 21.86 27.14
C ALA A 77 1.54 20.54 26.34
N HIS A 78 1.36 19.38 27.00
CA HIS A 78 1.44 18.06 26.35
C HIS A 78 0.11 17.59 25.75
N LEU A 79 -1.03 18.15 26.15
CA LEU A 79 -2.36 17.70 25.70
C LEU A 79 -2.51 17.62 24.16
N PRO A 80 -2.07 18.63 23.36
CA PRO A 80 -2.17 18.54 21.91
C PRO A 80 -1.35 17.40 21.32
N ALA A 81 -0.15 17.13 21.85
CA ALA A 81 0.68 16.00 21.42
C ALA A 81 0.02 14.67 21.79
N LEU A 82 -0.47 14.54 23.02
CA LEU A 82 -1.17 13.35 23.49
C LEU A 82 -2.41 13.03 22.68
N LEU A 83 -3.28 14.03 22.44
CA LEU A 83 -4.50 13.82 21.66
C LEU A 83 -4.18 13.52 20.20
N ARG A 84 -3.29 14.26 19.53
CA ARG A 84 -2.93 13.97 18.13
C ARG A 84 -2.35 12.57 17.95
N THR A 85 -1.59 12.09 18.92
CA THR A 85 -0.95 10.77 18.89
C THR A 85 -1.78 9.68 19.58
N ALA A 86 -2.97 9.97 20.12
CA ALA A 86 -3.78 8.98 20.84
C ALA A 86 -4.12 7.76 19.98
N LEU A 87 -4.27 7.97 18.66
CA LEU A 87 -4.49 6.94 17.65
C LEU A 87 -3.21 6.46 16.95
N HIS A 88 -2.02 6.98 17.25
CA HIS A 88 -0.76 6.46 16.68
C HIS A 88 -0.56 5.01 17.16
N THR A 89 0.11 4.17 16.36
CA THR A 89 0.28 2.71 16.52
C THR A 89 -0.91 1.81 16.14
N THR A 90 -2.03 2.40 15.70
CA THR A 90 -3.23 1.64 15.33
C THR A 90 -3.20 1.03 13.92
N HIS A 91 -2.11 1.23 13.17
CA HIS A 91 -1.90 0.63 11.83
C HIS A 91 -1.70 -0.91 11.84
N ARG A 92 -1.85 -1.56 13.00
CA ARG A 92 -2.05 -3.00 13.16
C ARG A 92 -3.31 -3.17 14.00
N PHE A 93 -4.23 -4.05 13.61
CA PHE A 93 -5.33 -4.41 14.49
C PHE A 93 -4.94 -5.68 15.27
N GLY A 94 -5.06 -5.60 16.60
CA GLY A 94 -4.79 -6.69 17.52
C GLY A 94 -5.30 -6.35 18.91
N VAL A 95 -5.51 -7.36 19.75
CA VAL A 95 -6.05 -7.20 21.11
C VAL A 95 -5.24 -6.19 21.91
N ALA A 96 -3.90 -6.28 21.87
CA ALA A 96 -3.00 -5.35 22.57
C ALA A 96 -3.18 -3.88 22.15
N ILE A 97 -3.58 -3.61 20.90
CA ILE A 97 -3.78 -2.24 20.39
C ILE A 97 -5.11 -1.70 20.87
N VAL A 98 -6.15 -2.53 20.90
CA VAL A 98 -7.44 -2.18 21.51
C VAL A 98 -7.25 -1.87 22.99
N GLU A 99 -6.55 -2.72 23.73
CA GLU A 99 -6.24 -2.50 25.14
C GLU A 99 -5.45 -1.20 25.36
N ALA A 100 -4.44 -0.95 24.53
CA ALA A 100 -3.66 0.29 24.57
C ALA A 100 -4.54 1.52 24.31
N LEU A 101 -5.43 1.48 23.31
CA LEU A 101 -6.38 2.56 23.04
C LEU A 101 -7.30 2.80 24.23
N VAL A 102 -7.91 1.75 24.78
CA VAL A 102 -8.78 1.86 25.95
C VAL A 102 -8.04 2.50 27.13
N ALA A 103 -6.81 2.06 27.40
CA ALA A 103 -5.97 2.64 28.45
C ALA A 103 -5.68 4.14 28.21
N ARG A 104 -5.36 4.54 26.97
CA ARG A 104 -5.16 5.96 26.62
C ARG A 104 -6.44 6.77 26.79
N GLY A 105 -7.57 6.23 26.33
CA GLY A 105 -8.89 6.84 26.48
C GLY A 105 -9.22 7.10 27.95
N GLN A 106 -9.01 6.11 28.82
CA GLN A 106 -9.25 6.25 30.26
C GLN A 106 -8.37 7.32 30.91
N VAL A 107 -7.11 7.45 30.49
CA VAL A 107 -6.23 8.52 30.99
C VAL A 107 -6.71 9.89 30.51
N LEU A 108 -7.10 10.02 29.23
CA LEU A 108 -7.63 11.27 28.68
C LEU A 108 -8.98 11.66 29.29
N ALA A 109 -9.86 10.71 29.58
CA ALA A 109 -11.13 10.97 30.24
C ALA A 109 -10.99 11.56 31.65
N ARG A 110 -9.81 11.40 32.28
CA ARG A 110 -9.47 12.00 33.58
C ARG A 110 -8.65 13.28 33.44
N TRP A 111 -8.37 13.73 32.21
CA TRP A 111 -7.60 14.94 31.99
C TRP A 111 -8.37 16.14 32.55
N PRO A 112 -7.70 17.09 33.24
CA PRO A 112 -8.36 18.29 33.73
C PRO A 112 -9.00 19.11 32.62
N ALA A 113 -10.18 19.70 32.88
CA ALA A 113 -10.94 20.45 31.88
C ALA A 113 -10.08 21.44 31.07
N ASP A 114 -10.17 21.37 29.76
CA ASP A 114 -9.32 22.10 28.83
C ASP A 114 -10.10 22.47 27.55
N PRO A 115 -10.08 23.74 27.09
CA PRO A 115 -10.86 24.16 25.94
C PRO A 115 -10.43 23.49 24.63
N ARG A 116 -9.20 22.95 24.56
CA ARG A 116 -8.65 22.40 23.32
C ARG A 116 -9.20 21.01 22.99
N SER A 117 -9.80 20.32 23.97
CA SER A 117 -10.19 18.92 23.84
C SER A 117 -11.23 18.70 22.74
N ALA A 118 -12.26 19.54 22.68
CA ALA A 118 -13.37 19.40 21.73
C ALA A 118 -12.89 19.47 20.28
N ALA A 119 -12.13 20.52 19.93
CA ALA A 119 -11.59 20.70 18.58
C ALA A 119 -10.66 19.54 18.17
N LEU A 120 -9.81 19.07 19.08
CA LEU A 120 -8.89 17.96 18.82
C LEU A 120 -9.62 16.61 18.65
N VAL A 121 -10.66 16.34 19.44
CA VAL A 121 -11.49 15.12 19.30
C VAL A 121 -12.31 15.18 18.00
N VAL A 122 -12.91 16.32 17.67
CA VAL A 122 -13.64 16.53 16.40
C VAL A 122 -12.73 16.33 15.19
N ALA A 123 -11.48 16.80 15.25
CA ALA A 123 -10.50 16.57 14.21
C ALA A 123 -10.21 15.08 13.98
N HIS A 124 -10.28 14.24 15.03
CA HIS A 124 -10.15 12.78 14.89
C HIS A 124 -11.40 12.13 14.33
N LEU A 125 -12.58 12.51 14.84
CA LEU A 125 -13.87 12.00 14.35
C LEU A 125 -14.10 12.31 12.86
N SER A 126 -13.53 13.40 12.34
CA SER A 126 -13.70 13.83 10.95
C SER A 126 -12.86 13.05 9.94
N LYS A 127 -11.80 12.34 10.36
CA LYS A 127 -10.81 11.72 9.45
C LYS A 127 -11.27 10.39 8.82
N GLY A 128 -12.30 9.75 9.37
CA GLY A 128 -12.89 8.53 8.79
C GLY A 128 -11.96 7.31 8.66
N GLY A 129 -10.84 7.28 9.39
CA GLY A 129 -9.90 6.17 9.36
C GLY A 129 -10.48 4.86 9.91
N TYR A 130 -10.00 3.72 9.42
CA TYR A 130 -10.44 2.37 9.81
C TYR A 130 -10.42 2.14 11.33
N GLU A 131 -9.54 2.83 12.06
CA GLU A 131 -9.34 2.69 13.51
C GLU A 131 -10.50 3.26 14.35
N SER A 132 -11.35 4.05 13.72
CA SER A 132 -12.62 4.52 14.29
C SER A 132 -13.78 3.53 14.11
N THR A 133 -13.60 2.39 13.44
CA THR A 133 -14.75 1.64 12.91
C THR A 133 -15.01 0.27 13.55
N SER A 134 -14.14 -0.25 14.42
CA SER A 134 -14.39 -1.54 15.08
C SER A 134 -15.21 -1.39 16.35
N LYS A 135 -16.16 -2.30 16.61
CA LYS A 135 -16.88 -2.37 17.90
C LYS A 135 -15.94 -2.45 19.11
N SER A 136 -14.77 -3.06 18.91
CA SER A 136 -13.74 -3.18 19.95
C SER A 136 -13.13 -1.84 20.37
N THR A 137 -13.17 -0.80 19.54
CA THR A 137 -12.62 0.53 19.88
C THR A 137 -13.66 1.48 20.46
N TRP A 138 -14.93 1.10 20.56
CA TRP A 138 -15.99 1.93 21.15
C TRP A 138 -15.67 2.45 22.57
N PRO A 139 -15.08 1.65 23.49
CA PRO A 139 -14.77 2.16 24.84
C PRO A 139 -13.74 3.31 24.82
N PHE A 140 -12.80 3.30 23.87
CA PHE A 140 -11.87 4.42 23.67
C PHE A 140 -12.61 5.68 23.20
N TRP A 141 -13.47 5.56 22.20
CA TRP A 141 -14.26 6.69 21.70
C TRP A 141 -15.23 7.24 22.72
N GLN A 142 -15.90 6.37 23.50
CA GLN A 142 -16.70 6.78 24.64
C GLN A 142 -15.87 7.58 25.64
N SER A 143 -14.65 7.15 25.94
CA SER A 143 -13.76 7.88 26.85
C SER A 143 -13.42 9.29 26.31
N LEU A 144 -13.18 9.44 25.00
CA LEU A 144 -12.95 10.75 24.40
C LEU A 144 -14.21 11.64 24.39
N LEU A 145 -15.38 11.08 24.11
CA LEU A 145 -16.64 11.82 24.15
C LEU A 145 -16.99 12.24 25.59
N SER A 146 -16.77 11.36 26.58
CA SER A 146 -16.90 11.69 28.00
C SER A 146 -15.91 12.76 28.45
N MET A 147 -14.68 12.77 27.91
CA MET A 147 -13.72 13.86 28.15
C MET A 147 -14.28 15.20 27.64
N VAL A 148 -14.83 15.24 26.42
CA VAL A 148 -15.44 16.46 25.86
C VAL A 148 -16.63 16.92 26.70
N ASP A 149 -17.48 15.99 27.14
CA ASP A 149 -18.61 16.28 28.04
C ASP A 149 -18.14 16.89 29.36
N ALA A 150 -17.17 16.26 30.02
CA ALA A 150 -16.64 16.68 31.32
C ALA A 150 -15.85 18.01 31.26
N HIS A 151 -15.23 18.31 30.13
CA HIS A 151 -14.52 19.57 29.93
C HIS A 151 -15.48 20.75 29.80
N ASP A 152 -16.71 20.49 29.34
CA ASP A 152 -17.80 21.45 29.24
C ASP A 152 -17.41 22.73 28.49
N ASP A 153 -16.74 22.56 27.33
CA ASP A 153 -16.45 23.67 26.42
C ASP A 153 -17.72 24.04 25.61
N PRO A 154 -18.30 25.23 25.78
CA PRO A 154 -19.50 25.63 25.06
C PRO A 154 -19.31 25.67 23.53
N ARG A 155 -18.07 25.80 23.04
CA ARG A 155 -17.77 25.77 21.59
C ARG A 155 -17.96 24.37 20.99
N ALA A 156 -17.94 23.32 21.81
CA ALA A 156 -18.06 21.94 21.36
C ALA A 156 -19.37 21.67 20.60
N VAL A 157 -20.46 22.37 20.96
CA VAL A 157 -21.76 22.25 20.27
C VAL A 157 -21.62 22.58 18.78
N GLU A 158 -21.00 23.71 18.46
CA GLU A 158 -20.83 24.16 17.07
C GLU A 158 -19.79 23.33 16.32
N LEU A 159 -18.80 22.76 17.02
CA LEU A 159 -17.79 21.88 16.42
C LEU A 159 -18.33 20.48 16.11
N LEU A 160 -19.22 19.94 16.94
CA LEU A 160 -19.78 18.58 16.78
C LEU A 160 -20.96 18.55 15.80
N ARG A 161 -21.80 19.59 15.77
CA ARG A 161 -23.02 19.66 14.95
C ARG A 161 -22.80 19.37 13.45
N PRO A 162 -21.69 19.75 12.79
CA PRO A 162 -21.47 19.47 11.37
C PRO A 162 -21.08 18.01 11.07
N LEU A 163 -20.73 17.20 12.08
CA LEU A 163 -20.30 15.82 11.85
C LEU A 163 -21.45 14.99 11.28
N ARG A 164 -21.19 14.34 10.14
CA ARG A 164 -22.12 13.43 9.48
C ARG A 164 -21.41 12.12 9.22
N PHE A 165 -21.58 11.14 10.10
CA PHE A 165 -20.81 9.90 10.02
C PHE A 165 -21.11 9.07 8.77
N ALA A 166 -22.31 9.24 8.18
CA ALA A 166 -22.62 8.69 6.86
C ALA A 166 -21.69 9.21 5.75
N ARG A 167 -21.17 10.45 5.86
CA ARG A 167 -20.16 10.99 4.94
C ARG A 167 -18.75 10.54 5.31
N VAL A 168 -18.47 10.46 6.60
CA VAL A 168 -17.16 10.05 7.13
C VAL A 168 -16.84 8.58 6.80
N PHE A 169 -17.84 7.69 6.80
CA PHE A 169 -17.66 6.24 6.63
C PHE A 169 -18.11 5.64 5.29
N ARG A 170 -18.23 6.45 4.22
CA ARG A 170 -18.79 6.00 2.92
C ARG A 170 -18.09 4.78 2.30
N SER A 171 -16.82 4.53 2.63
CA SER A 171 -15.98 3.49 2.00
C SER A 171 -15.97 2.14 2.73
N PHE A 172 -16.70 1.97 3.85
CA PHE A 172 -16.61 0.75 4.66
C PHE A 172 -17.86 -0.14 4.54
N SER A 173 -17.65 -1.41 4.17
CA SER A 173 -18.71 -2.41 3.89
C SER A 173 -19.59 -2.80 5.09
N ASP A 174 -19.21 -2.43 6.32
CA ASP A 174 -19.97 -2.67 7.55
C ASP A 174 -20.41 -1.34 8.21
N GLY A 175 -20.70 -0.34 7.37
CA GLY A 175 -20.87 1.06 7.79
C GLY A 175 -22.13 1.36 8.61
N LYS A 176 -23.27 0.71 8.34
CA LYS A 176 -24.58 1.18 8.87
C LYS A 176 -24.64 1.23 10.41
N ARG A 177 -24.38 0.11 11.09
CA ARG A 177 -24.42 0.05 12.57
C ARG A 177 -23.41 0.99 13.22
N ARG A 178 -22.28 1.23 12.55
CA ARG A 178 -21.19 2.10 13.03
C ARG A 178 -21.59 3.57 12.91
N ILE A 179 -22.11 3.95 11.74
CA ILE A 179 -22.67 5.28 11.48
C ILE A 179 -23.74 5.59 12.52
N GLU A 180 -24.68 4.67 12.75
CA GLU A 180 -25.76 4.84 13.72
C GLU A 180 -25.22 5.02 15.15
N TRP A 181 -24.23 4.22 15.56
CA TRP A 181 -23.62 4.34 16.89
C TRP A 181 -22.96 5.72 17.07
N PHE A 182 -22.01 6.09 16.20
CA PHE A 182 -21.30 7.37 16.33
C PHE A 182 -22.23 8.58 16.24
N GLN A 183 -23.19 8.55 15.31
CA GLN A 183 -24.15 9.64 15.16
C GLN A 183 -24.98 9.80 16.45
N ARG A 184 -25.50 8.70 17.01
CA ARG A 184 -26.24 8.75 18.27
C ARG A 184 -25.41 9.28 19.44
N GLU A 185 -24.18 8.80 19.62
CA GLU A 185 -23.33 9.27 20.74
C GLU A 185 -22.97 10.75 20.60
N VAL A 186 -22.65 11.23 19.39
CA VAL A 186 -22.35 12.64 19.14
C VAL A 186 -23.58 13.53 19.26
N ASP A 187 -24.75 13.08 18.79
CA ASP A 187 -26.00 13.83 18.93
C ASP A 187 -26.42 13.95 20.40
N ALA A 188 -26.29 12.88 21.18
CA ALA A 188 -26.56 12.88 22.61
C ALA A 188 -25.63 13.85 23.37
N LEU A 189 -24.32 13.80 23.09
CA LEU A 189 -23.34 14.73 23.65
C LEU A 189 -23.65 16.18 23.27
N THR A 190 -23.93 16.43 21.99
CA THR A 190 -24.24 17.78 21.48
C THR A 190 -25.49 18.34 22.14
N GLY A 191 -26.53 17.51 22.33
CA GLY A 191 -27.76 17.89 23.03
C GLY A 191 -27.52 18.21 24.51
N ALA A 192 -26.72 17.41 25.21
CA ALA A 192 -26.37 17.64 26.61
C ALA A 192 -25.60 18.96 26.81
N LEU A 193 -24.60 19.23 25.95
CA LEU A 193 -23.84 20.48 25.97
C LEU A 193 -24.71 21.68 25.64
N ALA A 194 -25.58 21.58 24.63
CA ALA A 194 -26.50 22.65 24.25
C ALA A 194 -27.50 22.99 25.38
N ALA A 195 -27.94 21.99 26.14
CA ALA A 195 -28.79 22.19 27.30
C ALA A 195 -28.07 22.90 28.46
N ARG A 196 -26.77 22.65 28.66
CA ARG A 196 -25.95 23.37 29.66
C ARG A 196 -25.60 24.79 29.24
N HIS A 197 -25.50 25.05 27.93
CA HIS A 197 -25.14 26.36 27.36
C HIS A 197 -26.24 26.88 26.40
N PRO A 198 -27.47 27.12 26.88
CA PRO A 198 -28.62 27.45 26.01
C PRO A 198 -28.47 28.81 25.29
N HIS A 199 -27.62 29.70 25.81
CA HIS A 199 -27.33 31.00 25.23
C HIS A 199 -26.01 31.03 24.45
N GLY A 200 -25.43 29.85 24.18
CA GLY A 200 -24.11 29.72 23.60
C GLY A 200 -22.99 30.03 24.60
N PRO A 201 -21.75 30.23 24.11
CA PRO A 201 -20.62 30.49 24.98
C PRO A 201 -20.75 31.82 25.74
N PRO A 202 -20.38 31.85 27.03
CA PRO A 202 -20.36 33.09 27.79
C PRO A 202 -19.33 34.05 27.21
N LYS A 203 -19.65 35.35 27.23
CA LYS A 203 -18.73 36.41 26.81
C LYS A 203 -17.76 36.74 27.93
N LEU A 204 -16.54 37.14 27.56
CA LEU A 204 -15.57 37.65 28.51
C LEU A 204 -16.10 38.91 29.24
N PRO A 205 -16.02 38.99 30.59
CA PRO A 205 -16.34 40.21 31.32
C PRO A 205 -15.54 41.42 30.85
N LYS A 206 -16.20 42.58 30.72
CA LYS A 206 -15.58 43.80 30.14
C LYS A 206 -14.35 44.27 30.90
N ASP A 207 -14.30 44.09 32.20
CA ASP A 207 -13.18 44.43 33.08
C ASP A 207 -11.95 43.53 32.87
N LEU A 208 -12.13 42.32 32.33
CA LEU A 208 -11.05 41.38 32.03
C LEU A 208 -10.55 41.47 30.59
N ALA A 209 -11.31 42.10 29.69
CA ALA A 209 -10.94 42.25 28.28
C ALA A 209 -9.55 42.90 28.06
N PRO A 210 -9.18 43.99 28.77
CA PRO A 210 -7.84 44.57 28.62
C PRO A 210 -6.70 43.60 28.97
N ALA A 211 -6.90 42.72 29.97
CA ALA A 211 -5.88 41.74 30.36
C ALA A 211 -5.71 40.64 29.31
N VAL A 212 -6.81 40.18 28.71
CA VAL A 212 -6.78 39.18 27.62
C VAL A 212 -6.12 39.76 26.36
N GLU A 213 -6.47 40.99 25.97
CA GLU A 213 -5.84 41.65 24.82
C GLU A 213 -4.34 41.92 25.04
N LYS A 214 -3.94 42.28 26.27
CA LYS A 214 -2.52 42.44 26.62
C LYS A 214 -1.74 41.12 26.45
N LEU A 215 -2.29 40.01 26.96
CA LEU A 215 -1.69 38.68 26.81
C LEU A 215 -1.62 38.24 25.33
N ARG A 216 -2.68 38.53 24.56
CA ARG A 216 -2.71 38.25 23.12
C ARG A 216 -1.62 39.01 22.38
N ALA A 217 -1.50 40.32 22.61
CA ALA A 217 -0.45 41.14 22.03
C ALA A 217 0.95 40.66 22.43
N ALA A 218 1.12 40.21 23.67
CA ALA A 218 2.39 39.65 24.16
C ALA A 218 2.74 38.32 23.46
N LEU A 219 1.76 37.44 23.22
CA LEU A 219 1.94 36.20 22.46
C LEU A 219 2.31 36.46 20.99
N ASP A 220 1.63 37.40 20.34
CA ASP A 220 1.85 37.75 18.94
C ASP A 220 3.21 38.44 18.74
N GLY A 221 3.71 39.16 19.75
CA GLY A 221 5.01 39.84 19.72
C GLY A 221 6.23 38.94 19.94
N ARG A 222 6.09 37.74 20.50
CA ARG A 222 7.23 36.83 20.73
C ARG A 222 7.53 35.97 19.51
N LYS A 223 8.80 35.94 19.06
CA LYS A 223 9.22 35.09 17.94
C LYS A 223 9.57 33.65 18.33
N GLU A 224 10.22 33.46 19.47
CA GLU A 224 10.75 32.15 19.90
C GLU A 224 10.37 31.80 21.35
N VAL A 225 10.29 30.50 21.64
CA VAL A 225 10.12 29.95 22.99
C VAL A 225 11.50 29.80 23.64
N SER A 226 11.62 30.21 24.91
CA SER A 226 12.91 30.18 25.62
C SER A 226 13.51 28.76 25.71
N PRO A 227 14.85 28.62 25.66
CA PRO A 227 15.52 27.32 25.84
C PRO A 227 15.11 26.59 27.12
N GLU A 228 14.88 27.32 28.22
CA GLU A 228 14.48 26.75 29.51
C GLU A 228 13.08 26.14 29.44
N VAL A 229 12.12 26.82 28.77
CA VAL A 229 10.78 26.27 28.55
C VAL A 229 10.84 25.06 27.62
N ARG A 230 11.67 25.11 26.56
CA ARG A 230 11.88 23.96 25.68
C ARG A 230 12.41 22.75 26.45
N ALA A 231 13.40 22.94 27.31
CA ALA A 231 13.94 21.89 28.17
C ALA A 231 12.89 21.35 29.14
N ARG A 232 12.11 22.23 29.79
CA ARG A 232 11.02 21.84 30.69
C ARG A 232 9.95 21.01 29.99
N ILE A 233 9.52 21.41 28.79
CA ILE A 233 8.49 20.71 28.03
C ILE A 233 9.04 19.38 27.48
N GLY A 234 10.29 19.38 27.01
CA GLY A 234 10.95 18.24 26.37
C GLY A 234 11.51 17.18 27.32
N ALA A 235 11.68 17.51 28.62
CA ALA A 235 12.13 16.55 29.63
C ALA A 235 11.09 15.43 29.81
N ALA A 236 11.30 14.31 29.13
CA ALA A 236 10.53 13.09 29.33
C ALA A 236 10.82 12.50 30.72
N HIS A 237 9.82 11.91 31.37
CA HIS A 237 10.06 10.97 32.47
C HIS A 237 10.71 9.71 31.88
N GLU A 238 11.97 9.47 32.27
CA GLU A 238 12.88 8.47 31.70
C GLU A 238 12.28 7.05 31.76
N PRO A 239 12.03 6.37 30.63
CA PRO A 239 11.66 4.95 30.59
C PRO A 239 12.87 4.02 30.35
N PRO A 240 12.83 2.74 30.76
CA PRO A 240 13.97 1.81 30.69
C PRO A 240 14.28 1.32 29.25
N VAL A 241 15.57 1.16 28.94
CA VAL A 241 16.12 0.85 27.59
C VAL A 241 16.27 -0.67 27.36
N VAL A 242 15.93 -1.16 26.15
CA VAL A 242 16.09 -2.56 25.70
C VAL A 242 16.92 -2.62 24.40
N ALA A 243 17.94 -3.50 24.34
CA ALA A 243 18.93 -3.60 23.25
C ALA A 243 18.58 -4.60 22.10
N LYS A 244 19.14 -4.41 20.90
CA LYS A 244 18.94 -5.24 19.67
C LYS A 244 20.27 -5.75 19.06
N GLY A 245 20.25 -6.96 18.47
CA GLY A 245 21.42 -7.65 17.87
C GLY A 245 21.51 -7.64 16.32
N ALA A 246 22.69 -8.03 15.79
CA ALA A 246 23.19 -7.83 14.42
C ALA A 246 23.03 -9.03 13.43
N PRO A 247 23.15 -8.85 12.08
CA PRO A 247 22.91 -9.88 11.05
C PRO A 247 24.17 -10.59 10.51
N ALA A 248 23.98 -11.77 9.87
CA ALA A 248 25.01 -12.71 9.39
C ALA A 248 25.44 -12.52 7.90
N LYS A 249 26.66 -12.96 7.55
CA LYS A 249 27.33 -12.81 6.22
C LYS A 249 27.06 -13.97 5.24
N ALA A 250 27.00 -13.66 3.94
CA ALA A 250 26.85 -14.63 2.82
C ALA A 250 28.21 -15.19 2.33
N ARG A 251 28.20 -16.40 1.77
CA ARG A 251 29.38 -17.18 1.31
C ARG A 251 29.49 -17.14 -0.23
N ALA A 252 30.68 -16.88 -0.77
CA ALA A 252 30.96 -16.79 -2.21
C ALA A 252 30.92 -18.17 -2.93
N LEU A 253 30.47 -18.19 -4.19
CA LEU A 253 30.48 -19.38 -5.06
C LEU A 253 31.87 -19.58 -5.67
N SER A 254 32.32 -20.83 -5.80
CA SER A 254 33.55 -21.19 -6.50
C SER A 254 33.29 -21.30 -8.01
N LYS A 255 34.13 -20.66 -8.83
CA LYS A 255 34.09 -20.76 -10.30
C LYS A 255 34.09 -22.22 -10.75
N SER A 256 32.98 -22.69 -11.32
CA SER A 256 32.86 -24.06 -11.85
C SER A 256 33.45 -24.13 -13.27
N PRO A 257 33.99 -25.29 -13.70
CA PRO A 257 34.57 -25.43 -15.03
C PRO A 257 33.48 -25.30 -16.12
N PRO A 258 33.74 -24.58 -17.23
CA PRO A 258 32.77 -24.34 -18.31
C PRO A 258 32.12 -25.61 -18.88
N SER A 259 32.83 -26.75 -18.85
CA SER A 259 32.35 -28.04 -19.34
C SER A 259 31.12 -28.58 -18.61
N ALA A 260 30.89 -28.20 -17.35
CA ALA A 260 29.73 -28.67 -16.58
C ALA A 260 28.42 -28.06 -17.09
N VAL A 261 28.44 -26.79 -17.50
CA VAL A 261 27.25 -26.05 -17.97
C VAL A 261 26.76 -26.63 -19.30
N VAL A 262 27.68 -26.80 -20.26
CA VAL A 262 27.39 -27.38 -21.58
C VAL A 262 26.76 -28.76 -21.43
N LYS A 263 27.31 -29.61 -20.56
CA LYS A 263 26.76 -30.95 -20.29
C LYS A 263 25.29 -30.90 -19.84
N HIS A 264 24.93 -29.98 -18.94
CA HIS A 264 23.54 -29.84 -18.49
C HIS A 264 22.62 -29.31 -19.60
N LEU A 265 23.09 -28.39 -20.44
CA LEU A 265 22.32 -27.88 -21.58
C LEU A 265 22.10 -28.96 -22.66
N ASP A 266 23.11 -29.78 -22.94
CA ASP A 266 22.97 -30.93 -23.84
C ASP A 266 21.95 -31.96 -23.32
N LEU A 267 21.96 -32.23 -22.01
CA LEU A 267 20.95 -33.07 -21.37
C LEU A 267 19.55 -32.47 -21.51
N ALA A 268 19.41 -31.15 -21.33
CA ALA A 268 18.14 -30.45 -21.52
C ALA A 268 17.62 -30.55 -22.97
N ALA A 269 18.51 -30.41 -23.97
CA ALA A 269 18.15 -30.50 -25.38
C ALA A 269 17.65 -31.89 -25.77
N ARG A 270 18.24 -32.94 -25.19
CA ARG A 270 17.88 -34.36 -25.46
C ARG A 270 16.80 -34.93 -24.55
N ALA A 271 16.35 -34.16 -23.56
CA ALA A 271 15.38 -34.64 -22.59
C ALA A 271 14.05 -35.02 -23.25
N ALA A 272 13.58 -36.23 -22.97
CA ALA A 272 12.33 -36.77 -23.50
C ALA A 272 11.07 -36.15 -22.85
N THR A 273 11.20 -35.55 -21.66
CA THR A 273 10.10 -34.90 -20.94
C THR A 273 10.47 -33.49 -20.53
N ASP A 274 9.46 -32.64 -20.35
CA ASP A 274 9.67 -31.26 -19.92
C ASP A 274 10.22 -31.19 -18.48
N GLU A 275 9.90 -32.13 -17.58
CA GLU A 275 10.46 -32.18 -16.23
C GLU A 275 11.96 -32.47 -16.23
N ALA A 276 12.40 -33.45 -17.02
CA ALA A 276 13.82 -33.79 -17.15
C ALA A 276 14.59 -32.60 -17.75
N ARG A 277 13.98 -31.91 -18.73
CA ARG A 277 14.53 -30.67 -19.30
C ARG A 277 14.64 -29.57 -18.26
N LEU A 278 13.59 -29.33 -17.48
CA LEU A 278 13.55 -28.31 -16.43
C LEU A 278 14.63 -28.57 -15.36
N ALA A 279 14.77 -29.81 -14.91
CA ALA A 279 15.80 -30.18 -13.93
C ALA A 279 17.20 -29.84 -14.43
N ALA A 280 17.54 -30.25 -15.67
CA ALA A 280 18.83 -29.98 -16.28
C ALA A 280 19.08 -28.48 -16.50
N LEU A 281 18.08 -27.72 -16.94
CA LEU A 281 18.16 -26.26 -17.08
C LEU A 281 18.40 -25.55 -15.75
N LEU A 282 17.75 -25.99 -14.66
CA LEU A 282 17.95 -25.42 -13.33
C LEU A 282 19.36 -25.68 -12.81
N ASP A 283 19.92 -26.86 -13.06
CA ASP A 283 21.31 -27.17 -12.70
C ASP A 283 22.30 -26.33 -13.49
N ALA A 284 22.11 -26.19 -14.81
CA ALA A 284 22.91 -25.29 -15.64
C ALA A 284 22.83 -23.83 -15.15
N TRP A 285 21.63 -23.36 -14.83
CA TRP A 285 21.43 -21.99 -14.34
C TRP A 285 22.09 -21.78 -12.96
N ARG A 286 22.03 -22.74 -12.04
CA ARG A 286 22.66 -22.58 -10.72
C ARG A 286 24.18 -22.41 -10.79
N LEU A 287 24.81 -22.95 -11.84
CA LEU A 287 26.26 -22.83 -12.07
C LEU A 287 26.68 -21.47 -12.63
N THR A 288 25.85 -20.81 -13.43
CA THR A 288 26.24 -19.56 -14.14
C THR A 288 25.38 -18.35 -13.82
N ARG A 289 24.14 -18.56 -13.41
CA ARG A 289 23.08 -17.55 -13.26
C ARG A 289 22.79 -16.76 -14.55
N ALA A 290 23.10 -17.33 -15.70
CA ALA A 290 22.90 -16.68 -17.00
C ALA A 290 21.41 -16.44 -17.33
N GLU A 291 21.10 -15.27 -17.88
CA GLU A 291 19.74 -14.84 -18.22
C GLU A 291 19.11 -15.71 -19.32
N GLU A 292 19.91 -16.14 -20.30
CA GLU A 292 19.47 -16.97 -21.41
C GLU A 292 18.92 -18.32 -20.93
N ILE A 293 19.61 -18.96 -19.97
CA ILE A 293 19.15 -20.23 -19.36
C ILE A 293 17.89 -19.98 -18.54
N ALA A 294 17.84 -18.88 -17.79
CA ALA A 294 16.69 -18.52 -16.97
C ALA A 294 15.41 -18.35 -17.82
N SER A 295 15.52 -17.78 -19.01
CA SER A 295 14.40 -17.66 -19.96
C SER A 295 13.93 -19.02 -20.49
N LEU A 296 14.85 -19.96 -20.72
CA LEU A 296 14.49 -21.35 -21.07
C LEU A 296 13.80 -22.09 -19.90
N VAL A 297 14.23 -21.82 -18.66
CA VAL A 297 13.56 -22.32 -17.45
C VAL A 297 12.11 -21.82 -17.39
N ASP A 298 11.87 -20.53 -17.66
CA ASP A 298 10.54 -19.93 -17.65
C ASP A 298 9.62 -20.60 -18.69
N ARG A 299 10.07 -20.72 -19.95
CA ARG A 299 9.33 -21.38 -21.05
C ARG A 299 8.99 -22.83 -20.74
N THR A 300 9.98 -23.61 -20.29
CA THR A 300 9.78 -25.03 -19.93
C THR A 300 8.81 -25.17 -18.76
N SER A 301 8.92 -24.29 -17.77
CA SER A 301 8.05 -24.29 -16.59
C SER A 301 6.61 -23.97 -16.91
N GLN A 302 6.35 -23.06 -17.86
CA GLN A 302 4.99 -22.75 -18.31
C GLN A 302 4.31 -23.97 -18.94
N ARG A 303 5.02 -24.72 -19.80
CA ARG A 303 4.51 -25.98 -20.39
C ARG A 303 4.15 -27.02 -19.32
N ILE A 304 4.97 -27.14 -18.28
CA ILE A 304 4.70 -28.05 -17.16
C ILE A 304 3.52 -27.56 -16.32
N ALA A 305 3.49 -26.28 -15.96
CA ALA A 305 2.45 -25.72 -15.10
C ALA A 305 1.04 -25.87 -15.70
N ALA A 306 0.93 -25.77 -17.03
CA ALA A 306 -0.33 -25.86 -17.75
C ALA A 306 -1.05 -27.22 -17.59
N ARG A 307 -0.30 -28.32 -17.40
CA ARG A 307 -0.86 -29.67 -17.18
C ARG A 307 -1.01 -30.07 -15.71
N LEU A 308 -0.54 -29.25 -14.78
CA LEU A 308 -0.64 -29.55 -13.35
C LEU A 308 -1.98 -29.07 -12.79
N PRO A 309 -2.66 -29.87 -11.94
CA PRO A 309 -3.90 -29.45 -11.33
C PRO A 309 -3.67 -28.28 -10.36
N ALA A 310 -4.66 -27.38 -10.28
CA ALA A 310 -4.66 -26.28 -9.33
C ALA A 310 -4.65 -26.79 -7.88
N ILE A 311 -3.95 -26.06 -7.00
CA ILE A 311 -3.89 -26.39 -5.57
C ILE A 311 -5.15 -25.87 -4.88
N ARG A 312 -6.15 -26.74 -4.69
CA ARG A 312 -7.43 -26.38 -4.06
C ARG A 312 -7.85 -27.40 -3.01
N GLY A 313 -8.58 -26.94 -2.00
CA GLY A 313 -9.29 -27.76 -1.03
C GLY A 313 -10.71 -27.24 -0.79
N ALA A 314 -11.53 -28.01 -0.08
CA ALA A 314 -12.94 -27.68 0.16
C ALA A 314 -13.16 -26.35 0.92
N ASN A 315 -12.15 -25.87 1.63
CA ASN A 315 -12.17 -24.60 2.36
C ASN A 315 -10.73 -24.08 2.51
N ARG A 316 -10.59 -22.86 3.06
CA ARG A 316 -9.29 -22.20 3.29
C ARG A 316 -8.27 -23.10 3.99
N LYS A 317 -8.65 -23.78 5.08
CA LYS A 317 -7.75 -24.63 5.87
C LYS A 317 -7.29 -25.83 5.03
N ALA A 318 -8.20 -26.44 4.27
CA ALA A 318 -7.87 -27.54 3.36
C ALA A 318 -6.96 -27.08 2.21
N THR A 319 -7.22 -25.91 1.60
CA THR A 319 -6.36 -25.33 0.55
C THR A 319 -4.97 -25.03 1.07
N HIS A 320 -4.84 -24.46 2.28
CA HIS A 320 -3.55 -24.22 2.90
C HIS A 320 -2.78 -25.52 3.19
N ALA A 321 -3.44 -26.53 3.73
CA ALA A 321 -2.84 -27.85 3.98
C ALA A 321 -2.42 -28.55 2.67
N ALA A 322 -3.25 -28.48 1.62
CA ALA A 322 -2.91 -29.01 0.30
C ALA A 322 -1.68 -28.32 -0.29
N TRP A 323 -1.61 -26.99 -0.17
CA TRP A 323 -0.45 -26.20 -0.62
C TRP A 323 0.83 -26.64 0.10
N LEU A 324 0.82 -26.76 1.43
CA LEU A 324 2.00 -27.19 2.19
C LEU A 324 2.43 -28.62 1.85
N ARG A 325 1.47 -29.50 1.53
CA ARG A 325 1.76 -30.87 1.09
C ARG A 325 2.52 -30.88 -0.24
N VAL A 326 2.08 -30.08 -1.21
CA VAL A 326 2.77 -29.92 -2.50
C VAL A 326 4.15 -29.30 -2.29
N ALA A 327 4.26 -28.23 -1.49
CA ALA A 327 5.55 -27.60 -1.21
C ALA A 327 6.57 -28.56 -0.57
N LYS A 328 6.12 -29.48 0.30
CA LYS A 328 6.96 -30.47 0.97
C LYS A 328 7.57 -31.50 0.01
N GLN A 329 6.97 -31.73 -1.16
CA GLN A 329 7.51 -32.66 -2.16
C GLN A 329 8.81 -32.15 -2.79
N ASP A 330 9.08 -30.85 -2.69
CA ASP A 330 10.26 -30.16 -3.24
C ASP A 330 10.47 -30.38 -4.76
N ASP A 331 9.42 -30.73 -5.50
CA ASP A 331 9.49 -30.89 -6.96
C ASP A 331 9.60 -29.51 -7.67
N PRO A 332 10.66 -29.25 -8.46
CA PRO A 332 10.79 -27.99 -9.21
C PRO A 332 9.67 -27.76 -10.23
N ALA A 333 8.97 -28.80 -10.71
CA ALA A 333 7.80 -28.69 -11.58
C ALA A 333 6.65 -27.93 -10.90
N ASP A 334 6.55 -28.01 -9.57
CA ASP A 334 5.46 -27.41 -8.79
C ASP A 334 5.66 -25.95 -8.44
N LEU A 335 6.88 -25.42 -8.59
CA LEU A 335 7.18 -24.05 -8.17
C LEU A 335 6.26 -22.99 -8.81
N PRO A 336 5.93 -23.03 -10.12
CA PRO A 336 5.06 -22.02 -10.72
C PRO A 336 3.66 -21.99 -10.09
N ARG A 337 3.03 -23.15 -9.85
CA ARG A 337 1.71 -23.23 -9.21
C ARG A 337 1.75 -22.90 -7.71
N LEU A 338 2.86 -23.18 -7.03
CA LEU A 338 3.08 -22.80 -5.64
C LEU A 338 3.23 -21.28 -5.50
N LEU A 339 4.04 -20.66 -6.36
CA LEU A 339 4.21 -19.21 -6.41
C LEU A 339 2.87 -18.54 -6.75
N SER A 340 2.20 -18.91 -7.84
CA SER A 340 0.94 -18.28 -8.26
C SER A 340 -0.15 -18.30 -7.18
N SER A 341 -0.24 -19.39 -6.41
CA SER A 341 -1.22 -19.56 -5.34
C SER A 341 -0.73 -19.15 -3.95
N ILE A 342 0.46 -18.54 -3.82
CA ILE A 342 1.05 -18.24 -2.49
C ILE A 342 0.15 -17.29 -1.67
N THR A 343 -0.61 -16.43 -2.34
CA THR A 343 -1.49 -15.41 -1.76
C THR A 343 -2.95 -15.83 -1.67
N ASP A 344 -3.32 -16.99 -2.23
CA ASP A 344 -4.65 -17.60 -2.18
C ASP A 344 -4.99 -18.08 -0.75
N THR A 345 -5.22 -17.11 0.12
CA THR A 345 -5.31 -17.25 1.58
C THR A 345 -6.54 -16.53 2.16
N LEU A 346 -7.41 -16.02 1.29
CA LEU A 346 -8.56 -15.17 1.66
C LEU A 346 -8.13 -13.99 2.55
N GLY A 347 -7.06 -13.29 2.14
CA GLY A 347 -6.57 -12.09 2.82
C GLY A 347 -5.68 -12.33 4.06
N ARG A 348 -5.29 -13.58 4.36
CA ARG A 348 -4.47 -13.89 5.55
C ARG A 348 -2.98 -13.96 5.24
N SER A 349 -2.28 -12.86 5.50
CA SER A 349 -0.82 -12.78 5.37
C SER A 349 -0.03 -13.77 6.24
N THR A 350 -0.61 -14.30 7.33
CA THR A 350 0.03 -15.35 8.16
C THR A 350 0.17 -16.68 7.42
N ASP A 351 -0.87 -17.08 6.67
CA ASP A 351 -0.84 -18.32 5.88
C ASP A 351 0.14 -18.13 4.72
N ALA A 352 0.13 -16.96 4.07
CA ALA A 352 1.07 -16.63 3.00
C ALA A 352 2.54 -16.61 3.50
N LEU A 353 2.79 -16.11 4.71
CA LEU A 353 4.11 -16.16 5.34
C LEU A 353 4.58 -17.60 5.55
N ALA A 354 3.73 -18.47 6.10
CA ALA A 354 4.08 -19.89 6.29
C ALA A 354 4.40 -20.58 4.96
N ARG A 355 3.68 -20.22 3.89
CA ARG A 355 3.94 -20.69 2.53
C ARG A 355 5.30 -20.23 2.01
N VAL A 356 5.66 -18.95 2.15
CA VAL A 356 6.99 -18.44 1.78
C VAL A 356 8.10 -19.16 2.57
N GLN A 357 7.89 -19.36 3.88
CA GLN A 357 8.85 -20.07 4.73
C GLN A 357 9.07 -21.51 4.29
N ALA A 358 8.03 -22.20 3.82
CA ALA A 358 8.16 -23.54 3.26
C ALA A 358 9.00 -23.58 1.96
N LEU A 359 9.07 -22.47 1.21
CA LEU A 359 9.94 -22.37 0.03
C LEU A 359 11.38 -21.95 0.38
N ALA A 360 11.63 -21.46 1.60
CA ALA A 360 12.91 -20.87 1.98
C ALA A 360 14.08 -21.88 2.00
N SER A 361 13.82 -23.19 2.15
CA SER A 361 14.86 -24.22 2.09
C SER A 361 15.22 -24.66 0.67
N ARG A 362 14.42 -24.32 -0.34
CA ARG A 362 14.60 -24.83 -1.70
C ARG A 362 15.91 -24.32 -2.32
N PRO A 363 16.49 -25.08 -3.27
CA PRO A 363 17.61 -24.60 -4.08
C PRO A 363 17.22 -23.32 -4.82
N ALA A 364 18.22 -22.52 -5.18
CA ALA A 364 17.97 -21.29 -5.90
C ALA A 364 17.30 -21.57 -7.26
N ASP A 365 16.40 -20.67 -7.65
CA ASP A 365 15.54 -20.81 -8.82
C ASP A 365 15.21 -19.44 -9.45
N PRO A 366 15.39 -19.25 -10.77
CA PRO A 366 15.23 -17.95 -11.41
C PRO A 366 13.79 -17.44 -11.39
N ARG A 367 12.81 -18.34 -11.37
CA ARG A 367 11.37 -18.00 -11.50
C ARG A 367 10.84 -17.15 -10.35
N THR A 368 11.53 -17.16 -9.22
CA THR A 368 11.08 -16.48 -7.99
C THR A 368 11.15 -14.96 -8.13
N GLY A 369 12.22 -14.41 -8.70
CA GLY A 369 12.42 -12.96 -8.77
C GLY A 369 11.33 -12.24 -9.57
N GLY A 370 11.00 -12.78 -10.75
CA GLY A 370 9.92 -12.27 -11.60
C GLY A 370 8.55 -12.32 -10.92
N TYR A 371 8.25 -13.40 -10.19
CA TYR A 371 7.01 -13.53 -9.43
C TYR A 371 6.91 -12.49 -8.29
N VAL A 372 8.00 -12.29 -7.53
CA VAL A 372 8.02 -11.30 -6.44
C VAL A 372 7.80 -9.89 -6.98
N ALA A 373 8.42 -9.54 -8.10
CA ALA A 373 8.21 -8.25 -8.74
C ALA A 373 6.75 -8.07 -9.17
N ALA A 374 6.14 -9.09 -9.82
CA ALA A 374 4.72 -9.06 -10.21
C ALA A 374 3.79 -8.90 -8.99
N LEU A 375 4.09 -9.57 -7.87
CA LEU A 375 3.26 -9.46 -6.67
C LEU A 375 3.39 -8.09 -5.99
N LEU A 376 4.55 -7.43 -6.08
CA LEU A 376 4.72 -6.08 -5.57
C LEU A 376 4.01 -5.02 -6.43
N GLU A 377 3.75 -5.31 -7.71
CA GLU A 377 2.93 -4.46 -8.57
C GLU A 377 1.47 -4.48 -8.12
N VAL A 378 0.98 -5.61 -7.63
CA VAL A 378 -0.39 -5.80 -7.10
C VAL A 378 -0.34 -6.42 -5.72
N PRO A 379 0.05 -5.63 -4.69
CA PRO A 379 0.25 -6.18 -3.37
C PRO A 379 -1.08 -6.69 -2.80
N PRO A 380 -1.21 -7.99 -2.47
CA PRO A 380 -2.44 -8.55 -1.90
C PRO A 380 -2.66 -8.12 -0.45
N PHE A 381 -1.61 -7.59 0.20
CA PHE A 381 -1.62 -7.22 1.60
C PHE A 381 -0.98 -5.85 1.81
N PHE A 382 -1.76 -4.93 2.40
CA PHE A 382 -1.39 -3.54 2.62
C PHE A 382 -1.16 -3.22 4.10
N SER A 383 -1.44 -4.13 5.03
CA SER A 383 -1.28 -3.85 6.46
C SER A 383 0.18 -3.99 6.88
N SER A 384 0.59 -3.19 7.87
CA SER A 384 1.96 -3.30 8.40
C SER A 384 2.23 -4.66 9.10
N SER A 385 1.19 -5.42 9.46
CA SER A 385 1.31 -6.81 9.91
C SER A 385 1.80 -7.76 8.81
N ALA A 386 1.57 -7.45 7.53
CA ALA A 386 2.06 -8.22 6.40
C ALA A 386 3.56 -8.01 6.12
N ASN A 387 4.23 -7.07 6.82
CA ASN A 387 5.66 -6.82 6.63
C ASN A 387 6.53 -8.08 6.84
N LYS A 388 6.11 -9.03 7.70
CA LYS A 388 6.82 -10.30 7.87
C LYS A 388 6.76 -11.16 6.61
N PHE A 389 5.59 -11.27 5.99
CA PHE A 389 5.39 -11.94 4.71
C PHE A 389 6.26 -11.29 3.62
N TRP A 390 6.16 -9.97 3.47
CA TRP A 390 6.92 -9.23 2.46
C TRP A 390 8.43 -9.32 2.65
N ALA A 391 8.91 -9.24 3.90
CA ALA A 391 10.33 -9.41 4.20
C ALA A 391 10.82 -10.82 3.86
N ALA A 392 10.03 -11.86 4.17
CA ALA A 392 10.37 -13.23 3.81
C ALA A 392 10.38 -13.43 2.29
N LEU A 393 9.41 -12.87 1.57
CA LEU A 393 9.27 -13.02 0.12
C LEU A 393 10.41 -12.31 -0.63
N LEU A 394 10.73 -11.08 -0.24
CA LEU A 394 11.89 -10.34 -0.77
C LEU A 394 13.21 -11.03 -0.41
N GLY A 395 13.32 -11.56 0.82
CA GLY A 395 14.46 -12.38 1.25
C GLY A 395 14.64 -13.64 0.41
N LEU A 396 13.54 -14.29 0.00
CA LEU A 396 13.57 -15.45 -0.90
C LEU A 396 14.09 -15.06 -2.30
N ALA A 397 13.62 -13.95 -2.88
CA ALA A 397 14.13 -13.44 -4.15
C ALA A 397 15.63 -13.09 -4.07
N ALA A 398 16.05 -12.41 -3.01
CA ALA A 398 17.46 -12.10 -2.76
C ALA A 398 18.32 -13.38 -2.64
N LYS A 399 17.85 -14.39 -1.90
CA LYS A 399 18.52 -15.69 -1.79
C LYS A 399 18.67 -16.38 -3.15
N HIS A 400 17.64 -16.29 -3.99
CA HIS A 400 17.64 -16.94 -5.29
C HIS A 400 18.56 -16.24 -6.30
N GLY A 401 18.76 -14.92 -6.20
CA GLY A 401 19.82 -14.23 -6.94
C GLY A 401 19.62 -14.21 -8.46
N ASP A 402 18.38 -14.07 -8.95
CA ASP A 402 18.14 -13.82 -10.38
C ASP A 402 18.31 -12.32 -10.70
N ALA A 403 19.39 -11.99 -11.40
CA ALA A 403 19.73 -10.62 -11.77
C ALA A 403 18.64 -9.96 -12.65
N ARG A 404 17.87 -10.73 -13.41
CA ARG A 404 16.76 -10.22 -14.24
C ARG A 404 15.67 -9.54 -13.41
N ALA A 405 15.59 -9.84 -12.11
CA ALA A 405 14.62 -9.21 -11.21
C ALA A 405 14.98 -7.75 -10.87
N ALA A 406 16.25 -7.35 -10.93
CA ALA A 406 16.70 -6.02 -10.48
C ALA A 406 16.04 -4.87 -11.26
N PRO A 407 16.01 -4.85 -12.60
CA PRO A 407 15.36 -3.78 -13.35
C PRO A 407 13.87 -3.64 -12.99
N ARG A 408 13.14 -4.76 -12.90
CA ARG A 408 11.71 -4.76 -12.60
C ARG A 408 11.42 -4.32 -11.16
N LEU A 409 12.19 -4.83 -10.19
CA LEU A 409 12.12 -4.38 -8.80
C LEU A 409 12.46 -2.88 -8.67
N GLY A 410 13.44 -2.38 -9.43
CA GLY A 410 13.79 -0.96 -9.46
C GLY A 410 12.65 -0.10 -9.99
N ALA A 411 12.00 -0.53 -11.07
CA ALA A 411 10.80 0.14 -11.61
C ALA A 411 9.67 0.18 -10.58
N VAL A 412 9.42 -0.93 -9.88
CA VAL A 412 8.43 -1.03 -8.80
C VAL A 412 8.77 -0.11 -7.62
N ALA A 413 10.02 -0.08 -7.16
CA ALA A 413 10.44 0.77 -6.03
C ALA A 413 10.23 2.26 -6.29
N LYS A 414 10.56 2.72 -7.51
CA LYS A 414 10.38 4.13 -7.92
C LYS A 414 8.92 4.57 -7.80
N ARG A 415 7.98 3.72 -8.23
CA ARG A 415 6.53 4.01 -8.26
C ARG A 415 5.72 3.46 -7.08
N TYR A 416 6.38 2.97 -6.03
CA TYR A 416 5.68 2.21 -4.98
C TYR A 416 4.69 3.06 -4.15
N ASP A 417 4.94 4.35 -4.06
CA ASP A 417 3.99 5.35 -3.53
C ASP A 417 2.68 5.38 -4.31
N LEU A 418 2.74 5.29 -5.65
CA LEU A 418 1.56 5.23 -6.51
C LEU A 418 0.81 3.90 -6.38
N ILE A 419 1.54 2.80 -6.21
CA ILE A 419 0.95 1.46 -6.02
C ILE A 419 0.16 1.40 -4.70
N LEU A 420 0.66 2.06 -3.65
CA LEU A 420 0.02 2.09 -2.33
C LEU A 420 -0.91 3.29 -2.13
N ALA A 421 -1.06 4.18 -3.12
CA ALA A 421 -1.81 5.42 -3.00
C ALA A 421 -3.28 5.14 -2.66
N ASP A 422 -3.59 5.24 -1.37
CA ASP A 422 -4.93 5.30 -0.85
C ASP A 422 -5.16 6.75 -0.40
N PRO A 423 -6.11 7.48 -1.01
CA PRO A 423 -6.32 8.89 -0.71
C PRO A 423 -6.71 9.18 0.74
N TYR A 424 -6.99 8.15 1.55
CA TYR A 424 -7.47 8.28 2.92
C TYR A 424 -6.46 7.83 4.00
N SER A 425 -5.23 7.44 3.66
CA SER A 425 -4.21 7.08 4.66
C SER A 425 -2.81 7.55 4.29
N ASP A 426 -2.12 8.19 5.24
CA ASP A 426 -0.68 8.44 5.14
C ASP A 426 0.06 7.11 5.26
N ARG A 427 0.56 6.59 4.13
CA ARG A 427 1.35 5.36 4.05
C ARG A 427 2.84 5.63 3.85
N SER A 428 3.31 6.85 4.06
CA SER A 428 4.71 7.25 3.84
C SER A 428 5.70 6.30 4.53
N ALA A 429 5.49 5.99 5.81
CA ALA A 429 6.34 5.07 6.57
C ALA A 429 6.38 3.65 5.97
N GLN A 430 5.25 3.17 5.46
CA GLN A 430 5.16 1.87 4.80
C GLN A 430 5.84 1.87 3.44
N VAL A 431 5.61 2.91 2.62
CA VAL A 431 6.28 3.10 1.33
C VAL A 431 7.80 3.16 1.53
N SER A 432 8.29 3.92 2.50
CA SER A 432 9.73 3.98 2.84
C SER A 432 10.27 2.61 3.27
N TRP A 433 9.50 1.85 4.05
CA TRP A 433 9.88 0.49 4.44
C TRP A 433 10.02 -0.44 3.23
N PHE A 434 9.05 -0.43 2.31
CA PHE A 434 9.10 -1.21 1.08
C PHE A 434 10.25 -0.79 0.18
N ARG A 435 10.41 0.51 -0.11
CA ARG A 435 11.51 1.03 -0.94
C ARG A 435 12.87 0.55 -0.43
N ARG A 436 13.13 0.66 0.88
CA ARG A 436 14.39 0.15 1.47
C ARG A 436 14.56 -1.35 1.29
N ARG A 437 13.50 -2.14 1.45
CA ARG A 437 13.57 -3.61 1.33
C ARG A 437 13.69 -4.08 -0.12
N ILE A 438 13.01 -3.41 -1.05
CA ILE A 438 13.15 -3.65 -2.48
C ILE A 438 14.57 -3.29 -2.91
N GLN A 439 15.10 -2.13 -2.49
CA GLN A 439 16.48 -1.75 -2.80
C GLN A 439 17.50 -2.77 -2.28
N ALA A 440 17.39 -3.20 -1.02
CA ALA A 440 18.28 -4.24 -0.50
C ALA A 440 18.20 -5.57 -1.28
N THR A 441 17.03 -5.87 -1.87
CA THR A 441 16.86 -7.05 -2.72
C THR A 441 17.50 -6.83 -4.09
N ILE A 442 17.37 -5.64 -4.69
CA ILE A 442 18.05 -5.24 -5.92
C ILE A 442 19.56 -5.39 -5.74
N ASP A 443 20.12 -4.80 -4.68
CA ASP A 443 21.56 -4.86 -4.39
C ASP A 443 22.03 -6.33 -4.28
N ALA A 444 21.25 -7.17 -3.60
CA ALA A 444 21.56 -8.60 -3.43
C ALA A 444 21.51 -9.40 -4.75
N VAL A 445 20.53 -9.14 -5.64
CA VAL A 445 20.44 -9.88 -6.92
C VAL A 445 21.39 -9.34 -7.98
N THR A 446 21.76 -8.05 -7.92
CA THR A 446 22.78 -7.46 -8.81
C THR A 446 24.20 -7.88 -8.43
N THR A 447 24.45 -8.15 -7.15
CA THR A 447 25.75 -8.65 -6.67
C THR A 447 25.87 -10.17 -6.74
N ALA A 448 24.81 -10.87 -7.16
CA ALA A 448 24.88 -12.30 -7.42
C ALA A 448 25.88 -12.56 -8.55
N ASP A 449 26.72 -13.57 -8.37
CA ASP A 449 27.75 -13.94 -9.35
C ASP A 449 27.08 -14.45 -10.63
N THR A 450 27.07 -13.60 -11.67
CA THR A 450 26.62 -13.96 -13.02
C THR A 450 27.85 -14.18 -13.88
N SER A 451 27.97 -15.38 -14.42
CA SER A 451 29.01 -15.73 -15.38
C SER A 451 28.41 -15.71 -16.78
N PRO A 452 28.92 -14.88 -17.70
CA PRO A 452 28.46 -14.89 -19.09
C PRO A 452 28.70 -16.28 -19.71
N LEU A 453 27.77 -16.72 -20.56
CA LEU A 453 27.92 -17.98 -21.28
C LEU A 453 29.05 -17.87 -22.31
N ASP A 454 29.91 -18.88 -22.35
CA ASP A 454 30.89 -19.03 -23.43
C ASP A 454 30.20 -19.48 -24.73
N ALA A 455 30.94 -19.50 -25.84
CA ALA A 455 30.37 -19.84 -27.15
C ALA A 455 29.74 -21.25 -27.20
N PRO A 456 30.36 -22.31 -26.64
CA PRO A 456 29.74 -23.62 -26.55
C PRO A 456 28.41 -23.64 -25.76
N ALA A 457 28.35 -22.97 -24.60
CA ALA A 457 27.12 -22.92 -23.82
C ALA A 457 26.01 -22.13 -24.53
N LYS A 458 26.34 -21.07 -25.27
CA LYS A 458 25.37 -20.34 -26.10
C LYS A 458 24.76 -21.22 -27.18
N ALA A 459 25.59 -21.95 -27.94
CA ALA A 459 25.11 -22.89 -28.95
C ALA A 459 24.22 -24.00 -28.35
N ALA A 460 24.55 -24.48 -27.14
CA ALA A 460 23.71 -25.45 -26.45
C ALA A 460 22.37 -24.85 -25.99
N CYS A 461 22.33 -23.59 -25.52
CA CYS A 461 21.09 -22.87 -25.24
C CYS A 461 20.20 -22.75 -26.48
N GLU A 462 20.77 -22.42 -27.64
CA GLU A 462 20.05 -22.35 -28.92
C GLU A 462 19.44 -23.71 -29.30
N ALA A 463 20.18 -24.81 -29.11
CA ALA A 463 19.66 -26.15 -29.33
C ALA A 463 18.47 -26.49 -28.41
N VAL A 464 18.51 -26.08 -27.13
CA VAL A 464 17.37 -26.24 -26.21
C VAL A 464 16.18 -25.38 -26.66
N ALA A 465 16.43 -24.14 -27.08
CA ALA A 465 15.40 -23.23 -27.58
C ALA A 465 14.68 -23.81 -28.81
N ALA A 466 15.45 -24.37 -29.75
CA ALA A 466 14.92 -25.05 -30.93
C ALA A 466 14.09 -26.28 -30.54
N ALA A 467 14.54 -27.08 -29.57
CA ALA A 467 13.81 -28.25 -29.08
C ALA A 467 12.50 -27.89 -28.34
N LEU A 468 12.42 -26.71 -27.71
CA LEU A 468 11.18 -26.21 -27.11
C LEU A 468 10.15 -25.77 -28.16
N GLY A 469 10.58 -25.55 -29.41
CA GLY A 469 9.78 -25.10 -30.53
C GLY A 469 9.58 -23.57 -30.53
N GLU A 470 9.92 -22.91 -31.63
CA GLU A 470 9.67 -21.47 -31.88
C GLU A 470 8.22 -21.15 -32.28
N VAL A 471 7.38 -22.18 -32.38
CA VAL A 471 6.07 -22.09 -33.03
C VAL A 471 5.15 -21.05 -32.39
N GLU A 472 5.22 -20.87 -31.06
CA GLU A 472 4.28 -19.97 -30.37
C GLU A 472 4.66 -18.49 -30.49
N ASP A 473 5.95 -18.17 -30.36
CA ASP A 473 6.42 -16.80 -30.54
C ASP A 473 6.20 -16.36 -32.00
N GLY A 474 6.43 -17.28 -32.95
CA GLY A 474 6.11 -17.05 -34.36
C GLY A 474 4.61 -16.85 -34.63
N LEU A 475 3.72 -17.54 -33.90
CA LEU A 475 2.26 -17.34 -34.02
C LEU A 475 1.81 -15.98 -33.47
N LEU A 476 2.32 -15.56 -32.31
CA LEU A 476 2.01 -14.24 -31.76
C LEU A 476 2.56 -13.13 -32.67
N GLU A 477 3.78 -13.28 -33.18
CA GLU A 477 4.35 -12.34 -34.15
C GLU A 477 3.50 -12.27 -35.42
N ALA A 478 3.02 -13.40 -35.95
CA ALA A 478 2.12 -13.43 -37.09
C ALA A 478 0.78 -12.72 -36.79
N ILE A 479 0.19 -12.95 -35.61
CA ILE A 479 -1.04 -12.29 -35.13
C ILE A 479 -0.87 -10.77 -35.01
N PHE A 480 0.29 -10.30 -34.55
CA PHE A 480 0.57 -8.87 -34.40
C PHE A 480 0.95 -8.20 -35.72
N ARG A 481 1.54 -8.96 -36.64
CA ARG A 481 1.87 -8.49 -38.00
C ARG A 481 0.62 -8.33 -38.86
N ASP A 482 -0.32 -9.25 -38.77
CA ASP A 482 -1.63 -9.17 -39.42
C ASP A 482 -2.76 -9.40 -38.41
N VAL A 483 -3.31 -8.29 -37.91
CA VAL A 483 -4.32 -8.34 -36.86
C VAL A 483 -5.71 -8.78 -37.34
N ASP A 484 -5.91 -8.85 -38.64
CA ASP A 484 -7.18 -9.26 -39.24
C ASP A 484 -7.14 -10.70 -39.74
N ASP A 485 -5.96 -11.29 -39.90
CA ASP A 485 -5.81 -12.71 -40.19
C ASP A 485 -6.17 -13.60 -38.99
N ASP A 486 -7.32 -14.28 -39.09
CA ASP A 486 -7.78 -15.20 -38.07
C ASP A 486 -7.07 -16.58 -38.12
N ALA A 487 -6.36 -16.91 -39.21
CA ALA A 487 -5.67 -18.19 -39.34
C ALA A 487 -4.63 -18.45 -38.23
N PRO A 488 -3.66 -17.55 -37.95
CA PRO A 488 -2.71 -17.75 -36.85
C PRO A 488 -3.41 -17.70 -35.47
N ARG A 489 -4.56 -17.03 -35.36
CA ARG A 489 -5.36 -17.02 -34.12
C ARG A 489 -6.03 -18.35 -33.85
N HIS A 490 -6.52 -19.04 -34.87
CA HIS A 490 -7.04 -20.41 -34.73
C HIS A 490 -5.96 -21.37 -34.26
N VAL A 491 -4.78 -21.36 -34.91
CA VAL A 491 -3.66 -22.22 -34.50
C VAL A 491 -3.19 -21.89 -33.08
N TYR A 492 -3.13 -20.60 -32.73
CA TYR A 492 -2.79 -20.16 -31.37
C TYR A 492 -3.85 -20.58 -30.34
N ALA A 493 -5.14 -20.49 -30.67
CA ALA A 493 -6.23 -20.94 -29.81
C ALA A 493 -6.17 -22.43 -29.52
N ASP A 494 -6.00 -23.26 -30.56
CA ASP A 494 -5.88 -24.71 -30.43
C ASP A 494 -4.66 -25.06 -29.55
N ARG A 495 -3.54 -24.39 -29.80
CA ARG A 495 -2.31 -24.59 -29.01
C ARG A 495 -2.47 -24.23 -27.54
N LEU A 496 -3.23 -23.19 -27.24
CA LEU A 496 -3.56 -22.79 -25.86
C LEU A 496 -4.53 -23.78 -25.21
N GLN A 497 -5.53 -24.29 -25.95
CA GLN A 497 -6.49 -25.28 -25.46
C GLN A 497 -5.83 -26.64 -25.15
N GLU A 498 -4.90 -27.09 -25.99
CA GLU A 498 -4.09 -28.30 -25.74
C GLU A 498 -3.36 -28.25 -24.40
N ARG A 499 -3.04 -27.04 -23.93
CA ARG A 499 -2.38 -26.77 -22.65
C ARG A 499 -3.36 -26.49 -21.52
N GLY A 500 -4.66 -26.44 -21.78
CA GLY A 500 -5.67 -26.06 -20.80
C GLY A 500 -5.64 -24.58 -20.40
N ASP A 501 -5.06 -23.70 -21.23
CA ASP A 501 -5.13 -22.26 -21.01
C ASP A 501 -6.54 -21.74 -21.40
N PRO A 502 -7.30 -21.12 -20.47
CA PRO A 502 -8.64 -20.61 -20.76
C PRO A 502 -8.69 -19.53 -21.86
N ARG A 503 -7.55 -18.90 -22.20
CA ARG A 503 -7.48 -17.94 -23.31
C ARG A 503 -7.74 -18.60 -24.66
N GLY A 504 -7.35 -19.87 -24.82
CA GLY A 504 -7.61 -20.62 -26.06
C GLY A 504 -9.10 -20.87 -26.28
N GLU A 505 -9.83 -21.23 -25.22
CA GLU A 505 -11.31 -21.33 -25.25
C GLU A 505 -11.92 -19.96 -25.62
N PHE A 506 -11.45 -18.88 -24.99
CA PHE A 506 -11.93 -17.53 -25.28
C PHE A 506 -11.71 -17.14 -26.75
N ILE A 507 -10.50 -17.32 -27.30
CA ILE A 507 -10.19 -16.98 -28.70
C ILE A 507 -11.10 -17.77 -29.64
N ALA A 508 -11.20 -19.09 -29.47
CA ALA A 508 -12.00 -19.93 -30.34
C ALA A 508 -13.50 -19.56 -30.30
N LEU A 509 -14.04 -19.28 -29.11
CA LEU A 509 -15.43 -18.83 -28.97
C LEU A 509 -15.64 -17.46 -29.61
N SER A 510 -14.74 -16.50 -29.37
CA SER A 510 -14.79 -15.16 -29.97
C SER A 510 -14.73 -15.21 -31.50
N LEU A 511 -13.83 -16.00 -32.09
CA LEU A 511 -13.72 -16.16 -33.55
C LEU A 511 -14.98 -16.80 -34.15
N SER A 512 -15.59 -17.74 -33.43
CA SER A 512 -16.80 -18.41 -33.91
C SER A 512 -18.10 -17.61 -33.73
N GLY A 513 -18.08 -16.54 -32.93
CA GLY A 513 -19.27 -15.77 -32.56
C GLY A 513 -20.29 -16.53 -31.69
N ARG A 514 -19.89 -17.66 -31.07
CA ARG A 514 -20.78 -18.52 -30.28
C ARG A 514 -20.63 -18.28 -28.77
N MET A 515 -21.71 -18.57 -28.03
CA MET A 515 -21.73 -18.57 -26.56
C MET A 515 -21.28 -17.25 -25.90
N PRO A 516 -21.92 -16.10 -26.21
CA PRO A 516 -21.50 -14.79 -25.69
C PRO A 516 -21.47 -14.73 -24.16
N ALA A 517 -22.36 -15.45 -23.46
CA ALA A 517 -22.35 -15.54 -22.00
C ALA A 517 -21.06 -16.19 -21.46
N ARG A 518 -20.54 -17.22 -22.14
CA ARG A 518 -19.30 -17.90 -21.75
C ARG A 518 -18.08 -17.03 -22.03
N ILE A 519 -18.06 -16.31 -23.15
CA ILE A 519 -17.03 -15.31 -23.47
C ILE A 519 -16.96 -14.26 -22.35
N GLN A 520 -18.12 -13.74 -21.93
CA GLN A 520 -18.18 -12.74 -20.86
C GLN A 520 -17.69 -13.30 -19.51
N GLU A 521 -18.10 -14.52 -19.14
CA GLU A 521 -17.63 -15.19 -17.91
C GLU A 521 -16.09 -15.34 -17.90
N LEU A 522 -15.52 -15.81 -19.01
CA LEU A 522 -14.08 -15.98 -19.15
C LEU A 522 -13.34 -14.63 -19.07
N ARG A 523 -13.89 -13.58 -19.70
CA ARG A 523 -13.35 -12.20 -19.62
C ARG A 523 -13.36 -11.68 -18.18
N GLU A 524 -14.49 -11.70 -17.50
CA GLU A 524 -14.60 -11.20 -16.11
C GLU A 524 -13.61 -11.88 -15.17
N LYS A 525 -13.37 -13.18 -15.40
CA LYS A 525 -12.51 -13.99 -14.56
C LYS A 525 -11.02 -13.86 -14.88
N TYR A 526 -10.64 -13.68 -16.15
CA TYR A 526 -9.25 -13.83 -16.59
C TYR A 526 -8.68 -12.63 -17.35
N ALA A 527 -9.47 -11.60 -17.70
CA ALA A 527 -8.99 -10.44 -18.46
C ALA A 527 -7.78 -9.78 -17.81
N TYR A 528 -7.78 -9.65 -16.48
CA TYR A 528 -6.65 -9.13 -15.71
C TYR A 528 -5.33 -9.84 -16.06
N THR A 529 -5.35 -11.17 -16.17
CA THR A 529 -4.17 -11.98 -16.50
C THR A 529 -3.76 -11.82 -17.95
N TRP A 530 -4.72 -11.79 -18.88
CA TRP A 530 -4.45 -11.73 -20.33
C TRP A 530 -3.94 -10.38 -20.79
N VAL A 531 -4.35 -9.30 -20.11
CA VAL A 531 -3.82 -7.95 -20.32
C VAL A 531 -2.35 -7.84 -19.88
N GLY A 532 -1.90 -8.71 -18.96
CA GLY A 532 -0.51 -8.83 -18.58
C GLY A 532 0.06 -7.53 -18.01
N GLY A 533 1.24 -7.11 -18.47
CA GLY A 533 1.94 -5.92 -17.99
C GLY A 533 1.18 -4.60 -18.18
N LEU A 534 0.14 -4.58 -19.03
CA LEU A 534 -0.65 -3.39 -19.32
C LEU A 534 -1.74 -3.11 -18.28
N TRP A 535 -2.06 -4.07 -17.41
CA TRP A 535 -3.16 -3.95 -16.43
C TRP A 535 -3.11 -2.65 -15.58
N PRO A 536 -1.95 -2.13 -15.14
CA PRO A 536 -1.90 -0.94 -14.29
C PRO A 536 -2.26 0.37 -15.03
N PHE A 537 -2.42 0.31 -16.35
CA PHE A 537 -2.69 1.46 -17.20
C PHE A 537 -4.11 1.45 -17.73
N VAL A 538 -4.75 0.29 -17.76
CA VAL A 538 -6.07 0.09 -18.36
C VAL A 538 -7.17 0.05 -17.29
N VAL A 539 -8.31 0.64 -17.60
CA VAL A 539 -9.54 0.49 -16.81
C VAL A 539 -10.22 -0.79 -17.30
N LEU A 540 -9.95 -1.92 -16.64
CA LEU A 540 -10.39 -3.24 -17.11
C LEU A 540 -11.89 -3.33 -17.42
N ASP A 541 -12.74 -2.71 -16.60
CA ASP A 541 -14.20 -2.68 -16.80
C ASP A 541 -14.62 -1.92 -18.07
N ALA A 542 -13.74 -1.04 -18.57
CA ALA A 542 -13.94 -0.24 -19.76
C ALA A 542 -13.03 -0.67 -20.93
N CYS A 543 -12.38 -1.83 -20.85
CA CYS A 543 -11.57 -2.38 -21.94
C CYS A 543 -12.25 -3.57 -22.58
N GLU A 544 -12.24 -3.66 -23.90
CA GLU A 544 -12.81 -4.78 -24.64
C GLU A 544 -11.71 -5.70 -25.15
N LEU A 545 -11.96 -7.00 -25.07
CA LEU A 545 -11.14 -8.01 -25.71
C LEU A 545 -11.92 -8.60 -26.89
N GLU A 546 -11.34 -8.53 -28.08
CA GLU A 546 -11.83 -9.17 -29.28
C GLU A 546 -10.84 -10.22 -29.75
N ARG A 547 -11.35 -11.39 -30.17
CA ARG A 547 -10.53 -12.48 -30.72
C ARG A 547 -9.33 -12.86 -29.81
N GLY A 548 -9.47 -12.65 -28.49
CA GLY A 548 -8.46 -12.91 -27.46
C GLY A 548 -7.45 -11.82 -27.15
N PHE A 549 -7.58 -10.63 -27.74
CA PHE A 549 -6.62 -9.54 -27.57
C PHE A 549 -7.35 -8.23 -27.28
N LEU A 550 -6.63 -7.24 -26.72
CA LEU A 550 -7.19 -5.92 -26.46
C LEU A 550 -7.56 -5.24 -27.77
N SER A 551 -8.82 -4.81 -27.91
CA SER A 551 -9.32 -4.07 -29.08
C SER A 551 -9.74 -2.65 -28.73
N HIS A 552 -10.35 -2.47 -27.55
CA HIS A 552 -10.70 -1.18 -26.98
C HIS A 552 -10.01 -1.01 -25.64
N VAL A 553 -9.34 0.12 -25.43
CA VAL A 553 -8.62 0.41 -24.19
C VAL A 553 -8.99 1.79 -23.66
N GLU A 554 -9.48 1.85 -22.42
CA GLU A 554 -9.56 3.08 -21.65
C GLU A 554 -8.37 3.17 -20.70
N LEU A 555 -7.57 4.24 -20.83
CA LEU A 555 -6.46 4.53 -19.95
C LEU A 555 -6.81 5.59 -18.91
N SER A 556 -6.42 5.35 -17.65
CA SER A 556 -6.66 6.28 -16.54
C SER A 556 -5.38 6.62 -15.77
N GLY A 557 -5.32 7.85 -15.22
CA GLY A 557 -4.30 8.26 -14.23
C GLY A 557 -2.85 8.24 -14.74
N LEU A 558 -2.62 8.59 -16.01
CA LEU A 558 -1.32 8.40 -16.64
C LEU A 558 -0.39 9.61 -16.53
N GLU A 559 0.73 9.38 -15.86
CA GLU A 559 1.92 10.21 -16.03
C GLU A 559 2.59 9.92 -17.40
N PRO A 560 3.09 10.95 -18.12
CA PRO A 560 3.77 10.84 -19.42
C PRO A 560 4.78 9.68 -19.53
N GLU A 561 5.65 9.60 -18.54
CA GLU A 561 6.80 8.69 -18.51
C GLU A 561 6.36 7.24 -18.36
N ARG A 562 5.28 7.02 -17.61
CA ARG A 562 4.67 5.71 -17.39
C ARG A 562 4.11 5.15 -18.69
N LEU A 563 3.43 6.00 -19.47
CA LEU A 563 2.86 5.60 -20.75
C LEU A 563 3.95 5.29 -21.78
N ALA A 564 5.05 6.04 -21.79
CA ALA A 564 6.19 5.78 -22.67
C ALA A 564 6.84 4.42 -22.40
N SER A 565 6.90 3.97 -21.12
CA SER A 565 7.53 2.70 -20.76
C SER A 565 6.85 1.45 -21.31
N VAL A 566 5.60 1.57 -21.77
CA VAL A 566 4.83 0.48 -22.38
C VAL A 566 4.52 0.72 -23.84
N ALA A 567 5.01 1.81 -24.44
CA ALA A 567 4.68 2.17 -25.83
C ALA A 567 5.12 1.12 -26.85
N ASP A 568 6.18 0.37 -26.56
CA ASP A 568 6.75 -0.63 -27.47
C ASP A 568 6.21 -2.06 -27.21
N ASP A 569 5.18 -2.21 -26.36
CA ASP A 569 4.55 -3.52 -26.16
C ASP A 569 3.80 -3.96 -27.44
N PRO A 570 4.07 -5.15 -27.98
CA PRO A 570 3.45 -5.61 -29.23
C PRO A 570 1.95 -5.84 -29.10
N VAL A 571 1.39 -5.98 -27.90
CA VAL A 571 -0.07 -6.09 -27.70
C VAL A 571 -0.81 -4.83 -28.17
N TRP A 572 -0.15 -3.67 -28.22
CA TRP A 572 -0.75 -2.46 -28.80
C TRP A 572 -1.12 -2.61 -30.28
N ALA A 573 -0.54 -3.59 -30.98
CA ALA A 573 -0.85 -3.86 -32.38
C ALA A 573 -2.32 -4.23 -32.55
N THR A 574 -2.96 -4.84 -31.56
CA THR A 574 -4.37 -5.27 -31.67
C THR A 574 -5.37 -4.18 -31.28
N VAL A 575 -4.91 -3.08 -30.68
CA VAL A 575 -5.79 -2.03 -30.15
C VAL A 575 -6.29 -1.13 -31.27
N ARG A 576 -7.61 -1.14 -31.48
CA ARG A 576 -8.30 -0.32 -32.50
C ARG A 576 -8.74 1.02 -31.97
N THR A 577 -9.16 1.07 -30.72
CA THR A 577 -9.71 2.30 -30.13
C THR A 577 -9.12 2.56 -28.76
N LEU A 578 -8.73 3.81 -28.53
CA LEU A 578 -8.02 4.24 -27.33
C LEU A 578 -8.73 5.44 -26.70
N HIS A 579 -9.11 5.34 -25.42
CA HIS A 579 -9.68 6.44 -24.64
C HIS A 579 -8.68 6.92 -23.60
N LEU A 580 -8.34 8.21 -23.62
CA LEU A 580 -7.24 8.78 -22.83
C LEU A 580 -7.74 9.83 -21.83
N GLY A 581 -7.70 9.53 -20.53
CA GLY A 581 -8.07 10.47 -19.46
C GLY A 581 -7.09 11.65 -19.29
N LEU A 582 -7.61 12.90 -19.34
CA LEU A 582 -7.05 14.19 -18.88
C LEU A 582 -5.51 14.42 -18.93
N SER A 583 -4.99 14.96 -20.06
CA SER A 583 -3.69 15.66 -20.29
C SER A 583 -3.26 15.43 -21.75
N GLU A 584 -2.84 16.43 -22.54
CA GLU A 584 -2.69 16.34 -24.01
C GLU A 584 -1.28 15.94 -24.52
N ALA A 585 -0.21 16.53 -23.98
CA ALA A 585 1.10 16.50 -24.65
C ALA A 585 1.81 15.12 -24.68
N PRO A 586 1.82 14.30 -23.62
CA PRO A 586 2.50 13.00 -23.62
C PRO A 586 1.88 11.97 -24.56
N LYS A 587 0.60 12.15 -24.86
CA LYS A 587 -0.23 11.14 -25.52
C LYS A 587 0.04 11.05 -27.01
N LYS A 588 0.49 12.14 -27.64
CA LYS A 588 0.82 12.14 -29.07
C LYS A 588 1.97 11.20 -29.40
N ARG A 589 3.02 11.16 -28.57
CA ARG A 589 4.17 10.25 -28.77
C ARG A 589 3.77 8.79 -28.59
N PHE A 590 2.90 8.51 -27.61
CA PHE A 590 2.37 7.17 -27.38
C PHE A 590 1.50 6.70 -28.55
N VAL A 591 0.55 7.53 -28.99
CA VAL A 591 -0.33 7.26 -30.14
C VAL A 591 0.46 7.10 -31.45
N ALA A 592 1.63 7.74 -31.57
CA ALA A 592 2.52 7.60 -32.71
C ALA A 592 3.47 6.39 -32.63
N SER A 593 3.32 5.51 -31.63
CA SER A 593 4.14 4.29 -31.54
C SER A 593 3.90 3.38 -32.74
N ARG A 594 4.98 2.76 -33.26
CA ARG A 594 4.89 1.81 -34.39
C ARG A 594 4.12 0.55 -34.03
N THR A 595 4.01 0.23 -32.75
CA THR A 595 3.22 -0.91 -32.28
C THR A 595 1.73 -0.64 -32.38
N MET A 596 1.25 0.59 -32.57
CA MET A 596 -0.19 0.90 -32.71
C MET A 596 -0.67 0.84 -34.17
N SER A 597 -0.26 -0.21 -34.90
CA SER A 597 -0.55 -0.36 -36.33
C SER A 597 -2.06 -0.44 -36.65
N SER A 598 -2.90 -0.87 -35.70
CA SER A 598 -4.33 -1.06 -35.92
C SER A 598 -5.22 0.02 -35.33
N LEU A 599 -4.63 1.10 -34.79
CA LEU A 599 -5.36 2.15 -34.12
C LEU A 599 -6.18 2.99 -35.13
N THR A 600 -7.50 2.91 -35.03
CA THR A 600 -8.45 3.62 -35.92
C THR A 600 -9.17 4.77 -35.22
N GLY A 601 -9.09 4.88 -33.89
CA GLY A 601 -9.74 5.98 -33.16
C GLY A 601 -9.10 6.29 -31.81
N VAL A 602 -8.98 7.59 -31.50
CA VAL A 602 -8.53 8.08 -30.19
C VAL A 602 -9.57 9.04 -29.63
N THR A 603 -9.91 8.87 -28.36
CA THR A 603 -10.87 9.75 -27.67
C THR A 603 -10.21 10.39 -26.46
N TYR A 604 -10.50 11.67 -26.25
CA TYR A 604 -9.96 12.41 -25.12
C TYR A 604 -11.09 12.87 -24.20
N GLN A 605 -10.95 12.61 -22.92
CA GLN A 605 -11.83 13.17 -21.91
C GLN A 605 -11.35 14.58 -21.56
N ARG A 606 -12.14 15.62 -21.90
CA ARG A 606 -11.81 17.01 -21.53
C ARG A 606 -12.11 17.26 -20.05
N ARG A 607 -11.39 18.20 -19.43
CA ARG A 607 -11.59 18.65 -18.02
C ARG A 607 -13.04 19.07 -17.71
N SER A 608 -13.82 19.45 -18.71
CA SER A 608 -15.23 19.83 -18.56
C SER A 608 -16.21 18.66 -18.47
N GLY A 609 -15.73 17.41 -18.44
CA GLY A 609 -16.57 16.21 -18.45
C GLY A 609 -17.19 15.87 -19.80
N ARG A 610 -17.02 16.71 -20.83
CA ARG A 610 -17.43 16.39 -22.21
C ARG A 610 -16.36 15.55 -22.90
N ARG A 611 -16.78 14.43 -23.49
CA ARG A 611 -15.95 13.61 -24.39
C ARG A 611 -15.82 14.34 -25.73
N ALA A 612 -14.59 14.51 -26.21
CA ALA A 612 -14.32 14.93 -27.57
C ALA A 612 -13.76 13.72 -28.34
N LEU A 613 -14.46 13.31 -29.40
CA LEU A 613 -13.98 12.32 -30.34
C LEU A 613 -13.04 13.03 -31.31
N GLU A 614 -11.77 12.63 -31.34
CA GLU A 614 -10.84 13.04 -32.38
C GLU A 614 -10.57 11.81 -33.25
N ILE A 615 -11.17 11.76 -34.45
CA ILE A 615 -10.88 10.68 -35.39
C ILE A 615 -9.46 10.90 -35.89
N VAL A 616 -8.49 10.26 -35.24
CA VAL A 616 -7.13 10.17 -35.72
C VAL A 616 -7.16 9.25 -36.93
N ARG A 617 -7.05 9.84 -38.13
CA ARG A 617 -6.77 9.04 -39.33
C ARG A 617 -5.39 8.41 -39.12
N ALA A 618 -5.32 7.07 -39.19
CA ALA A 618 -4.05 6.35 -39.14
C ALA A 618 -3.06 6.99 -40.13
N PRO A 619 -1.79 7.20 -39.73
CA PRO A 619 -0.77 7.54 -40.72
C PRO A 619 -0.69 6.39 -41.71
N ALA A 620 -0.84 6.72 -43.00
CA ALA A 620 -0.77 5.78 -44.11
C ALA A 620 0.59 5.09 -44.19
#